data_AF-A0A316UAV3-F1
#
_entry.id   AF-A0A316UAV3-F1
#
_cell.length_a   1.000
_cell.length_b   1.000
_cell.length_c   1.000
_cell.angle_alpha   90.00
_cell.angle_beta   90.00
_cell.angle_gamma   90.00
#
_symmetry.space_group_name_H-M   'P 1'
#
loop_
_entity.id
_entity.type
_entity.pdbx_description
1 polymer ?
#
loop_
_entity_poly.entity_id
_entity_poly.type
_entity_poly.pdbx_seq_one_letter_code
_entity_poly.pdbx_strand_id
1 'polypeptide(L)'
;MASRFFSPSTARLLARQPVAAPMQRLAVPKRFNSSSTASIGKDPVLEEQAHAKDHAAKSAELWRKLSFYVCLPGAAVIAVYIYQIEAAHIQHRDHDIAANGGELPEEEPKHEYQNIRKKAFPWGQQAIFFNPKANYPSEEM
;
A
#
# COMPACT_ATOMS: atom_id res chain seq x y z
N MET A 1 46.42 12.16 37.77
CA MET A 1 46.56 11.03 36.83
C MET A 1 46.10 11.48 35.45
N ALA A 2 47.03 11.74 34.54
CA ALA A 2 46.78 11.96 33.11
C ALA A 2 48.07 11.58 32.37
N SER A 3 48.21 10.33 31.91
CA SER A 3 47.89 9.86 30.56
C SER A 3 48.81 10.44 29.46
N ARG A 4 49.97 9.78 29.36
CA ARG A 4 50.74 9.38 28.16
C ARG A 4 50.26 9.92 26.80
N PHE A 5 51.12 10.66 26.10
CA PHE A 5 51.24 10.59 24.64
C PHE A 5 52.66 10.99 24.21
N PHE A 6 53.45 10.04 23.71
CA PHE A 6 54.17 10.19 22.44
C PHE A 6 54.71 8.83 21.98
N SER A 7 54.30 8.43 20.79
CA SER A 7 54.70 7.21 20.09
C SER A 7 55.84 7.54 19.14
N PRO A 8 56.95 6.78 19.10
CA PRO A 8 57.89 6.87 18.00
C PRO A 8 57.47 5.96 16.84
N SER A 9 57.49 6.61 15.68
CA SER A 9 57.38 6.11 14.32
C SER A 9 58.08 4.76 14.08
N THR A 10 57.34 3.78 13.55
CA THR A 10 57.90 2.54 13.00
C THR A 10 57.76 2.53 11.49
N ALA A 11 58.89 2.29 10.83
CA ALA A 11 59.07 2.25 9.39
C ALA A 11 58.11 1.27 8.70
N ARG A 12 57.45 1.74 7.65
CA ARG A 12 56.53 0.96 6.82
C ARG A 12 57.34 0.11 5.82
N LEU A 13 57.61 -1.14 6.19
CA LEU A 13 58.08 -2.17 5.26
C LEU A 13 56.97 -2.47 4.24
N LEU A 14 57.23 -2.17 2.97
CA LEU A 14 56.38 -2.55 1.84
C LEU A 14 56.48 -4.07 1.65
N ALA A 15 55.52 -4.81 2.21
CA ALA A 15 55.31 -6.20 1.86
C ALA A 15 54.80 -6.27 0.40
N ARG A 16 55.65 -6.79 -0.48
CA ARG A 16 55.30 -7.15 -1.86
C ARG A 16 54.27 -8.28 -1.81
N GLN A 17 53.01 -7.97 -2.11
CA GLN A 17 51.97 -8.99 -2.22
C GLN A 17 52.27 -9.92 -3.41
N PRO A 18 52.11 -11.25 -3.26
CA PRO A 18 52.09 -12.14 -4.41
C PRO A 18 50.82 -11.85 -5.22
N VAL A 19 51.00 -11.60 -6.51
CA VAL A 19 49.88 -11.47 -7.46
C VAL A 19 49.16 -12.82 -7.48
N ALA A 20 47.95 -12.86 -6.90
CA ALA A 20 47.09 -14.02 -6.98
C ALA A 20 46.81 -14.30 -8.46
N ALA A 21 47.17 -15.50 -8.93
CA ALA A 21 46.83 -15.96 -10.27
C ALA A 21 45.29 -15.93 -10.45
N PRO A 22 44.77 -15.56 -11.64
CA PRO A 22 43.33 -15.64 -11.87
C PRO A 22 42.92 -17.10 -11.79
N MET A 23 42.18 -17.44 -10.73
CA MET A 23 41.47 -18.70 -10.63
C MET A 23 40.46 -18.71 -11.79
N GLN A 24 40.82 -19.36 -12.89
CA GLN A 24 39.91 -19.63 -13.99
C GLN A 24 38.79 -20.49 -13.41
N ARG A 25 37.69 -19.85 -12.99
CA ARG A 25 36.44 -20.56 -12.70
C ARG A 25 36.05 -21.21 -14.02
N LEU A 26 36.33 -22.49 -14.15
CA LEU A 26 35.71 -23.33 -15.16
C LEU A 26 34.21 -23.15 -14.98
N ALA A 27 33.59 -22.33 -15.82
CA ALA A 27 32.16 -22.29 -15.93
C ALA A 27 31.77 -23.68 -16.47
N VAL A 28 31.44 -24.60 -15.57
CA VAL A 28 30.76 -25.83 -15.93
C VAL A 28 29.49 -25.34 -16.62
N PRO A 29 29.32 -25.56 -17.94
CA PRO A 29 28.04 -25.25 -18.54
C PRO A 29 27.04 -26.14 -17.82
N LYS A 30 26.13 -25.55 -17.03
CA LYS A 30 24.87 -26.19 -16.68
C LYS A 30 24.12 -26.36 -18.00
N ARG A 31 24.52 -27.37 -18.77
CA ARG A 31 23.74 -27.87 -19.88
C ARG A 31 22.50 -28.45 -19.22
N PHE A 32 21.42 -27.69 -19.26
CA PHE A 32 20.10 -28.26 -19.08
C PHE A 32 19.92 -29.24 -20.24
N ASN A 33 20.37 -30.48 -20.04
CA ASN A 33 20.21 -31.55 -20.99
C ASN A 33 18.75 -31.99 -20.88
N SER A 34 17.84 -31.24 -21.51
CA SER A 34 16.54 -31.78 -21.88
C SER A 34 16.80 -32.75 -23.03
N SER A 35 17.38 -33.92 -22.73
CA SER A 35 17.29 -35.03 -23.66
C SER A 35 15.83 -35.44 -23.66
N SER A 36 15.12 -35.04 -24.72
CA SER A 36 13.91 -35.70 -25.15
C SER A 36 14.27 -37.12 -25.55
N THR A 37 14.51 -37.99 -24.56
CA THR A 37 14.08 -39.37 -24.69
C THR A 37 12.58 -39.26 -24.87
N ALA A 38 12.13 -39.39 -26.12
CA ALA A 38 10.73 -39.46 -26.50
C ALA A 38 10.01 -40.31 -25.46
N SER A 39 9.24 -39.64 -24.60
CA SER A 39 8.67 -40.25 -23.43
C SER A 39 7.55 -41.15 -23.92
N ILE A 40 7.86 -42.44 -23.97
CA ILE A 40 6.88 -43.52 -24.06
C ILE A 40 6.19 -43.55 -22.67
N GLY A 41 5.41 -42.51 -22.38
CA GLY A 41 4.86 -42.20 -21.05
C GLY A 41 4.72 -40.70 -20.88
N LYS A 42 3.56 -40.23 -20.41
CA LYS A 42 3.25 -38.79 -20.33
C LYS A 42 4.23 -38.08 -19.41
N ASP A 43 4.73 -36.91 -19.83
CA ASP A 43 5.67 -36.12 -19.03
C ASP A 43 4.98 -35.62 -17.75
N PRO A 44 5.46 -35.96 -16.54
CA PRO A 44 4.75 -35.67 -15.28
C PRO A 44 4.53 -34.17 -15.06
N VAL A 45 5.46 -33.33 -15.51
CA VAL A 45 5.36 -31.87 -15.43
C VAL A 45 4.25 -31.31 -16.33
N LEU A 46 3.97 -31.95 -17.47
CA LEU A 46 2.86 -31.55 -18.34
C LEU A 46 1.51 -31.97 -17.74
N GLU A 47 1.45 -33.13 -17.09
CA GLU A 47 0.26 -33.60 -16.37
C GLU A 47 -0.07 -32.71 -15.17
N GLU A 48 0.92 -32.35 -14.36
CA GLU A 48 0.73 -31.43 -13.22
C GLU A 48 0.24 -30.06 -13.68
N GLN A 49 0.78 -29.52 -14.77
CA GLN A 49 0.32 -28.26 -15.34
C GLN A 49 -1.11 -28.34 -15.88
N ALA A 50 -1.47 -29.45 -16.54
CA ALA A 50 -2.84 -29.67 -17.01
C ALA A 50 -3.80 -29.74 -15.82
N HIS A 51 -3.45 -30.49 -14.77
CA HIS A 51 -4.24 -30.59 -13.55
C HIS A 51 -4.40 -29.23 -12.85
N ALA A 52 -3.33 -28.44 -12.75
CA ALA A 52 -3.38 -27.10 -12.17
C ALA A 52 -4.29 -26.16 -12.97
N LYS A 53 -4.24 -26.21 -14.31
CA LYS A 53 -5.13 -25.44 -15.18
C LYS A 53 -6.59 -25.83 -14.99
N ASP A 54 -6.89 -27.12 -14.94
CA ASP A 54 -8.25 -27.61 -14.73
C ASP A 54 -8.80 -27.22 -13.36
N HIS A 55 -7.97 -27.32 -12.30
CA HIS A 55 -8.34 -26.88 -10.96
C HIS A 55 -8.57 -25.36 -10.90
N ALA A 56 -7.71 -24.57 -11.56
CA ALA A 56 -7.85 -23.12 -11.64
C ALA A 56 -9.12 -22.71 -12.40
N ALA A 57 -9.46 -23.39 -13.50
CA ALA A 57 -10.68 -23.14 -14.26
C ALA A 57 -11.94 -23.35 -13.40
N LYS A 58 -11.99 -24.47 -12.65
CA LYS A 58 -13.10 -24.77 -11.73
C LYS A 58 -13.18 -23.76 -10.58
N SER A 59 -12.04 -23.40 -10.01
CA SER A 59 -11.96 -22.41 -8.93
C SER A 59 -12.43 -21.03 -9.40
N ALA A 60 -12.01 -20.60 -10.60
CA ALA A 60 -12.44 -19.34 -11.20
C ALA A 60 -13.95 -19.31 -11.46
N GLU A 61 -14.52 -20.44 -11.92
CA GLU A 61 -15.97 -20.54 -12.13
C GLU A 61 -16.74 -20.43 -10.80
N LEU A 62 -16.24 -21.05 -9.73
CA LEU A 62 -16.82 -20.93 -8.39
C LEU A 62 -16.80 -19.48 -7.90
N TRP A 63 -15.65 -18.80 -7.99
CA TRP A 63 -15.52 -17.40 -7.57
C TRP A 63 -16.42 -16.47 -8.38
N ARG A 64 -16.53 -16.70 -9.69
CA ARG A 64 -17.47 -15.97 -10.54
C ARG A 64 -18.89 -16.10 -10.02
N LYS A 65 -19.34 -17.33 -9.73
CA LYS A 65 -20.69 -17.58 -9.17
C LYS A 65 -20.86 -16.88 -7.83
N LEU A 66 -19.89 -16.97 -6.92
CA LEU A 66 -19.98 -16.32 -5.62
C LEU A 66 -20.11 -14.79 -5.75
N SER A 67 -19.30 -14.17 -6.62
CA SER A 67 -19.38 -12.73 -6.87
C SER A 67 -20.76 -12.31 -7.39
N PHE A 68 -21.32 -13.05 -8.35
CA PHE A 68 -22.63 -12.71 -8.94
C PHE A 68 -23.81 -13.03 -8.02
N TYR A 69 -23.77 -14.14 -7.29
CA TYR A 69 -24.92 -14.63 -6.53
C TYR A 69 -24.90 -14.23 -5.05
N VAL A 70 -23.75 -13.83 -4.52
CA VAL A 70 -23.63 -13.42 -3.10
C VAL A 70 -23.16 -11.99 -3.00
N CYS A 71 -22.02 -11.63 -3.61
CA CYS A 71 -21.46 -10.29 -3.44
C CYS A 71 -22.35 -9.21 -4.06
N LEU A 72 -22.87 -9.40 -5.29
CA LEU A 72 -23.74 -8.39 -5.93
C LEU A 72 -25.07 -8.19 -5.20
N PRO A 73 -25.85 -9.24 -4.84
CA PRO A 73 -27.07 -9.05 -4.05
C PRO A 73 -26.77 -8.46 -2.68
N GLY A 74 -25.70 -8.91 -2.01
CA GLY A 74 -25.29 -8.35 -0.72
C GLY A 74 -24.94 -6.86 -0.82
N ALA A 75 -24.18 -6.47 -1.85
CA ALA A 75 -23.86 -5.07 -2.11
C ALA A 75 -25.11 -4.24 -2.42
N ALA A 76 -26.08 -4.79 -3.15
CA ALA A 76 -27.34 -4.09 -3.43
C ALA A 76 -28.14 -3.80 -2.15
N VAL A 77 -28.26 -4.79 -1.25
CA VAL A 77 -28.95 -4.60 0.04
C VAL A 77 -28.26 -3.53 0.87
N ILE A 78 -26.93 -3.59 0.98
CA ILE A 78 -26.14 -2.60 1.72
C ILE A 78 -26.25 -1.22 1.08
N ALA A 79 -26.25 -1.12 -0.25
CA ALA A 79 -26.39 0.15 -0.96
C ALA A 79 -27.74 0.83 -0.65
N VAL A 80 -28.84 0.07 -0.65
CA VAL A 80 -30.17 0.59 -0.28
C VAL A 80 -30.19 1.07 1.18
N TYR A 81 -29.58 0.31 2.09
CA TYR A 81 -29.51 0.68 3.50
C TYR A 81 -28.68 1.96 3.72
N ILE A 82 -27.49 2.03 3.15
CA ILE A 82 -26.61 3.21 3.23
C ILE A 82 -27.29 4.43 2.59
N TYR A 83 -28.01 4.26 1.48
CA TYR A 83 -28.73 5.35 0.85
C TYR A 83 -29.74 6.02 1.80
N GLN A 84 -30.48 5.24 2.60
CA GLN A 84 -31.42 5.78 3.57
C GLN A 84 -30.72 6.55 4.68
N ILE A 85 -29.60 6.01 5.18
CA ILE A 85 -28.78 6.66 6.20
C ILE A 85 -28.21 7.98 5.66
N GLU A 86 -27.65 7.97 4.46
CA GLU A 86 -27.08 9.17 3.85
C GLU A 86 -28.15 10.23 3.57
N ALA A 87 -29.34 9.81 3.11
CA ALA A 87 -30.47 10.71 2.94
C ALA A 87 -30.88 11.40 4.27
N ALA A 88 -30.89 10.65 5.38
CA ALA A 88 -31.13 11.22 6.70
C ALA A 88 -30.02 12.18 7.15
N HIS A 89 -28.75 11.86 6.89
CA HIS A 89 -27.63 12.77 7.18
C HIS A 89 -27.73 14.08 6.39
N ILE A 90 -28.10 14.00 5.11
CA ILE A 90 -28.31 15.19 4.28
C ILE A 90 -29.46 16.04 4.84
N GLN A 91 -30.57 15.41 5.23
CA GLN A 91 -31.71 16.13 5.82
C GLN A 91 -31.34 16.81 7.13
N HIS A 92 -30.61 16.14 8.04
CA HIS A 92 -30.15 16.75 9.29
C HIS A 92 -29.22 17.92 9.02
N ARG A 93 -28.22 17.76 8.15
CA ARG A 93 -27.30 18.84 7.77
C ARG A 93 -28.05 20.04 7.21
N ASP A 94 -29.00 19.81 6.30
CA ASP A 94 -29.74 20.89 5.65
C ASP A 94 -30.70 21.58 6.63
N HIS A 95 -31.27 20.84 7.58
CA HIS A 95 -32.05 21.40 8.69
C HIS A 95 -31.19 22.27 9.61
N ASP A 96 -30.01 21.81 10.01
CA ASP A 96 -29.11 22.56 10.88
C ASP A 96 -28.64 23.85 10.22
N ILE A 97 -28.31 23.80 8.92
CA ILE A 97 -27.96 25.01 8.15
C ILE A 97 -29.15 25.97 8.06
N ALA A 98 -30.36 25.45 7.79
CA ALA A 98 -31.56 26.28 7.69
C ALA A 98 -31.94 26.94 9.03
N ALA A 99 -31.79 26.22 10.14
CA ALA A 99 -32.06 26.72 11.48
C ALA A 99 -31.08 27.83 11.89
N ASN A 100 -29.86 27.82 11.36
CA ASN A 100 -28.81 28.81 11.62
C ASN A 100 -28.72 29.89 10.53
N GLY A 101 -29.83 30.21 9.88
CA GLY A 101 -29.90 31.34 8.94
C GLY A 101 -29.21 31.10 7.58
N GLY A 102 -28.93 29.84 7.23
CA GLY A 102 -28.29 29.47 5.97
C GLY A 102 -26.77 29.28 6.07
N GLU A 103 -26.19 29.43 7.25
CA GLU A 103 -24.78 29.17 7.52
C GLU A 103 -24.62 27.90 8.37
N LEU A 104 -23.39 27.37 8.43
CA LEU A 104 -23.07 26.29 9.37
C LEU A 104 -23.39 26.74 10.80
N PRO A 105 -23.87 25.84 11.68
CA PRO A 105 -24.02 26.16 13.10
C PRO A 105 -22.74 26.80 13.62
N GLU A 106 -22.83 27.87 14.40
CA GLU A 106 -21.61 28.42 15.01
C GLU A 106 -20.98 27.33 15.89
N GLU A 107 -19.68 27.10 15.74
CA GLU A 107 -18.92 26.13 16.53
C GLU A 107 -18.77 26.67 17.96
N GLU A 108 -19.86 26.70 18.72
CA GLU A 108 -19.86 27.07 20.14
C GLU A 108 -19.92 25.80 20.99
N PRO A 109 -18.86 25.44 21.75
CA PRO A 109 -17.60 26.15 21.97
C PRO A 109 -16.49 25.74 20.99
N LYS A 110 -15.77 26.73 20.41
CA LYS A 110 -14.52 26.47 19.69
C LYS A 110 -13.50 25.85 20.64
N HIS A 111 -13.21 24.59 20.43
CA HIS A 111 -12.27 23.88 21.27
C HIS A 111 -10.83 24.10 20.80
N GLU A 112 -9.91 24.42 21.72
CA GLU A 112 -8.50 24.74 21.41
C GLU A 112 -7.75 23.64 20.63
N TYR A 113 -8.21 22.38 20.74
CA TYR A 113 -7.62 21.24 20.05
C TYR A 113 -8.16 21.04 18.62
N GLN A 114 -9.24 21.73 18.23
CA GLN A 114 -9.85 21.62 16.91
C GLN A 114 -9.25 22.64 15.95
N ASN A 115 -9.21 22.27 14.66
CA ASN A 115 -8.71 23.12 13.57
C ASN A 115 -7.34 23.78 13.78
N ILE A 116 -6.46 23.21 14.60
CA ILE A 116 -5.12 23.77 14.87
C ILE A 116 -4.30 23.83 13.57
N ARG A 117 -3.66 24.98 13.34
CA ARG A 117 -2.64 25.19 12.31
C ARG A 117 -1.39 25.78 12.95
N LYS A 118 -0.25 25.09 12.82
CA LYS A 118 1.08 25.60 13.23
C LYS A 118 1.89 26.14 12.07
N LYS A 119 1.57 25.70 10.86
CA LYS A 119 2.19 26.09 9.59
C LYS A 119 1.13 25.97 8.50
N ALA A 120 1.14 26.90 7.55
CA ALA A 120 0.29 26.85 6.37
C ALA A 120 0.58 25.62 5.49
N PHE A 121 -0.45 25.09 4.83
CA PHE A 121 -0.25 24.07 3.81
C PHE A 121 0.30 24.71 2.52
N PRO A 122 1.00 23.96 1.66
CA PRO A 122 1.64 24.52 0.47
C PRO A 122 0.69 24.98 -0.65
N TRP A 123 -0.63 24.76 -0.52
CA TRP A 123 -1.67 25.17 -1.48
C TRP A 123 -2.71 26.14 -0.89
N GLY A 124 -2.61 26.49 0.39
CA GLY A 124 -3.59 27.31 1.09
C GLY A 124 -3.74 26.92 2.57
N GLN A 125 -4.63 27.57 3.32
CA GLN A 125 -4.82 27.28 4.75
C GLN A 125 -5.76 26.09 5.02
N GLN A 126 -6.61 25.77 4.05
CA GLN A 126 -7.60 24.71 4.15
C GLN A 126 -7.04 23.34 3.69
N ALA A 127 -7.65 22.28 4.22
CA ALA A 127 -7.33 20.90 3.82
C ALA A 127 -7.76 20.63 2.37
N ILE A 128 -7.17 19.60 1.73
CA ILE A 128 -7.46 19.23 0.34
C ILE A 128 -8.95 18.86 0.14
N PHE A 129 -9.57 18.24 1.15
CA PHE A 129 -10.99 17.88 1.15
C PHE A 129 -11.81 18.80 2.07
N PHE A 130 -11.52 20.10 2.03
CA PHE A 130 -12.29 21.09 2.77
C PHE A 130 -13.68 21.28 2.12
N ASN A 131 -14.74 21.08 2.89
CA ASN A 131 -16.11 21.35 2.48
C ASN A 131 -16.68 22.52 3.30
N PRO A 132 -17.02 23.67 2.70
CA PRO A 132 -17.58 24.81 3.43
C PRO A 132 -18.96 24.54 4.04
N LYS A 133 -19.63 23.44 3.65
CA LYS A 133 -20.91 22.99 4.21
C LYS A 133 -20.78 21.99 5.35
N ALA A 134 -19.55 21.67 5.78
CA ALA A 134 -19.31 20.70 6.85
C ALA A 134 -18.13 21.06 7.76
N ASN A 135 -17.20 21.90 7.29
CA ASN A 135 -15.99 22.25 7.99
C ASN A 135 -15.90 23.76 8.20
N TYR A 136 -15.44 24.17 9.38
CA TYR A 136 -15.14 25.58 9.68
C TYR A 136 -13.80 25.99 9.07
N PRO A 137 -13.71 27.18 8.45
CA PRO A 137 -12.45 27.69 7.93
C PRO A 137 -11.45 27.84 9.09
N SER A 138 -10.18 27.51 8.84
CA SER A 138 -9.12 27.80 9.80
C SER A 138 -8.91 29.31 9.90
N GLU A 139 -8.60 29.78 11.10
CA GLU A 139 -8.21 31.17 11.30
C GLU A 139 -6.97 31.50 10.44
N GLU A 140 -6.93 32.72 9.91
CA GLU A 140 -5.77 33.19 9.18
C GLU A 140 -4.59 33.31 10.17
N MET A 141 -3.44 32.73 9.77
CA MET A 141 -2.18 32.80 10.53
C MET A 141 -1.44 34.10 10.29
#